data_AF-A0A816DNZ1-F1
#
_entry.id   AF-A0A816DNZ1-F1
#
_cell.length_a   1.000
_cell.length_b   1.000
_cell.length_c   1.000
_cell.angle_alpha   90.00
_cell.angle_beta   90.00
_cell.angle_gamma   90.00
#
_symmetry.space_group_name_H-M   'P 1'
#
loop_
_entity.id
_entity.type
_entity.pdbx_description
1 polymer ?
#
loop_
_entity_poly.entity_id
_entity_poly.type
_entity_poly.pdbx_seq_one_letter_code
_entity_poly.pdbx_strand_id
1 'polypeptide(L)'
;MKKYRSEKFIVNAAVHNDIQVRIEHKSKALTFGTDLNLSNGQFGANDTDERDKEEHRFDMEITTDKLRESEIGRKIIELIGEEELYKYDPELLNSLHIDGVIKYSREQKEKLKVQYKKVDFPIRELHEAEIPLVIKQSEKELRQRHTIQLAERAIERCERFVRMENDKEDFLLSIRGQRHEDFVLHMNIFEQRL
;
A
#
# COMPACT_ATOMS: atom_id res chain seq x y z
N MET A 1 -8.57 29.89 -74.05
CA MET A 1 -7.60 30.83 -73.44
C MET A 1 -7.31 30.62 -71.93
N LYS A 2 -7.69 29.51 -71.25
CA LYS A 2 -7.47 29.36 -69.80
C LYS A 2 -6.29 28.44 -69.39
N LYS A 3 -5.62 27.78 -70.33
CA LYS A 3 -4.65 26.71 -70.03
C LYS A 3 -3.31 27.18 -69.43
N TYR A 4 -2.93 28.43 -69.68
CA TYR A 4 -1.64 29.00 -69.23
C TYR A 4 -1.75 29.93 -68.01
N ARG A 5 -2.96 30.14 -67.45
CA ARG A 5 -3.15 31.06 -66.33
C ARG A 5 -2.49 30.53 -65.05
N SER A 6 -2.64 29.23 -64.80
CA SER A 6 -2.07 28.56 -63.63
C SER A 6 -0.55 28.51 -63.71
N GLU A 7 -0.01 28.18 -64.88
CA GLU A 7 1.43 28.16 -65.12
C GLU A 7 2.05 29.53 -64.92
N LYS A 8 1.43 30.59 -65.45
CA LYS A 8 1.89 31.97 -65.24
C LYS A 8 1.86 32.37 -63.77
N PHE A 9 0.87 31.88 -63.00
CA PHE A 9 0.81 32.14 -61.56
C PHE A 9 1.91 31.40 -60.79
N ILE A 10 2.17 30.14 -61.15
CA ILE A 10 3.23 29.32 -60.55
C ILE A 10 4.61 29.91 -60.86
N VAL A 11 4.86 30.31 -62.11
CA VAL A 11 6.11 30.98 -62.49
C VAL A 11 6.27 32.31 -61.75
N ASN A 12 5.18 33.10 -61.63
CA ASN A 12 5.25 34.36 -60.90
C ASN A 12 5.54 34.14 -59.41
N ALA A 13 4.94 33.12 -58.79
CA ALA A 13 5.20 32.76 -57.41
C ALA A 13 6.62 32.20 -57.21
N ALA A 14 7.13 31.40 -58.13
CA ALA A 14 8.50 30.87 -58.10
C ALA A 14 9.55 31.98 -58.19
N VAL A 15 9.32 32.99 -59.03
CA VAL A 15 10.27 34.11 -59.21
C VAL A 15 10.27 35.08 -58.02
N HIS A 16 9.14 35.29 -57.34
CA HIS A 16 9.00 36.36 -56.35
C HIS A 16 8.88 35.88 -54.89
N ASN A 17 8.51 34.61 -54.64
CA ASN A 17 8.24 34.09 -53.29
C ASN A 17 9.20 32.97 -52.86
N ASP A 18 10.38 32.88 -53.48
CA ASP A 18 11.41 31.87 -53.20
C ASP A 18 10.89 30.42 -53.19
N ILE A 19 9.95 30.12 -54.10
CA ILE A 19 9.39 28.78 -54.26
C ILE A 19 10.22 28.02 -55.30
N GLN A 20 10.95 27.00 -54.85
CA GLN A 20 11.66 26.10 -55.73
C GLN A 20 10.69 25.11 -56.37
N VAL A 21 10.31 25.37 -57.63
CA VAL A 21 9.46 24.45 -58.40
C VAL A 21 10.01 24.26 -59.81
N ARG A 22 10.08 23.00 -60.25
CA ARG A 22 10.43 22.61 -61.61
C ARG A 22 9.18 22.17 -62.34
N ILE A 23 8.93 22.76 -63.51
CA ILE A 23 7.76 22.45 -64.34
C ILE A 23 8.20 21.51 -65.46
N GLU A 24 7.69 20.28 -65.45
CA GLU A 24 8.00 19.28 -66.47
C GLU A 24 6.84 19.09 -67.45
N HIS A 25 6.96 19.67 -68.65
CA HIS A 25 5.89 19.63 -69.65
C HIS A 25 5.68 18.25 -70.29
N LYS A 26 6.72 17.40 -70.33
CA LYS A 26 6.64 16.05 -70.92
C LYS A 26 5.81 15.10 -70.04
N SER A 27 6.08 15.11 -68.74
CA SER A 27 5.39 14.31 -67.72
C SER A 27 4.12 14.99 -67.20
N LYS A 28 3.91 16.28 -67.53
CA LYS A 28 2.85 17.14 -66.96
C LYS A 28 2.89 17.16 -65.43
N ALA A 29 4.09 17.17 -64.86
CA ALA A 29 4.33 17.14 -63.43
C ALA A 29 4.99 18.44 -62.94
N LEU A 30 4.80 18.72 -61.64
CA LEU A 30 5.50 19.77 -60.90
C LEU A 30 6.36 19.09 -59.84
N THR A 31 7.63 19.44 -59.76
CA THR A 31 8.56 18.93 -58.74
C THR A 31 8.98 20.07 -57.85
N PHE A 32 8.76 19.95 -56.55
CA PHE A 32 9.15 20.96 -55.57
C PHE A 32 10.51 20.60 -54.94
N GLY A 33 11.44 21.56 -54.86
CA GLY A 33 12.70 21.49 -54.11
C GLY A 33 13.70 20.41 -54.56
N THR A 34 14.63 20.72 -55.46
CA THR A 34 15.67 19.74 -55.86
C THR A 34 16.98 20.33 -56.36
N ASP A 35 17.22 21.64 -56.22
CA ASP A 35 18.53 22.22 -56.57
C ASP A 35 19.33 22.50 -55.30
N LEU A 36 20.18 21.55 -54.92
CA LEU A 36 21.12 21.65 -53.79
C LEU A 36 22.23 22.70 -53.99
N ASN A 37 22.29 23.38 -55.14
CA ASN A 37 23.37 24.30 -55.53
C ASN A 37 22.93 25.76 -55.71
N LEU A 38 21.66 26.11 -55.50
CA LEU A 38 21.27 27.51 -55.39
C LEU A 38 21.60 27.96 -53.96
N SER A 39 22.69 28.71 -53.82
CA SER A 39 23.08 29.35 -52.58
C SER A 39 21.88 30.11 -52.00
N ASN A 40 21.36 29.65 -50.87
CA ASN A 40 20.37 30.36 -50.06
C ASN A 40 20.89 31.77 -49.82
N GLY A 41 20.40 32.73 -50.60
CA GLY A 41 20.76 34.13 -50.45
C GLY A 41 20.18 34.62 -49.13
N GLN A 42 21.01 34.65 -48.09
CA GLN A 42 20.96 35.49 -46.89
C GLN A 42 19.65 35.63 -46.08
N PHE A 43 18.55 34.95 -46.40
CA PHE A 43 17.28 35.08 -45.69
C PHE A 43 16.81 33.80 -44.95
N GLY A 44 17.54 32.69 -45.05
CA GLY A 44 17.10 31.40 -44.48
C GLY A 44 17.70 30.98 -43.13
N ALA A 45 18.77 31.63 -42.66
CA ALA A 45 19.48 31.22 -41.44
C ALA A 45 18.97 31.90 -40.16
N ASN A 46 18.41 33.11 -40.28
CA ASN A 46 17.90 33.86 -39.13
C ASN A 46 16.52 33.36 -38.68
N ASP A 47 15.67 32.94 -39.62
CA ASP A 47 14.32 32.45 -39.32
C ASP A 47 14.33 31.08 -38.64
N THR A 48 15.36 30.24 -38.83
CA THR A 48 15.52 28.98 -38.09
C THR A 48 16.00 29.23 -36.66
N ASP A 49 16.96 30.13 -36.48
CA ASP A 49 17.54 30.43 -35.16
C ASP A 49 16.57 31.19 -34.24
N GLU A 50 15.68 32.03 -34.79
CA GLU A 50 14.59 32.66 -34.02
C GLU A 50 13.53 31.63 -33.59
N ARG A 51 13.15 30.70 -34.48
CA ARG A 51 12.20 29.62 -34.16
C ARG A 51 12.74 28.68 -33.09
N ASP A 52 14.00 28.26 -33.19
CA ASP A 52 14.64 27.38 -32.20
C ASP A 52 14.72 28.06 -30.80
N LYS A 53 14.92 29.38 -30.76
CA LYS A 53 14.90 30.17 -29.50
C LYS A 53 13.50 30.36 -28.93
N GLU A 54 12.48 30.46 -29.78
CA GLU A 54 11.08 30.49 -29.34
C GLU A 54 10.64 29.13 -28.79
N GLU A 55 10.99 28.03 -29.46
CA GLU A 55 10.74 26.66 -28.98
C GLU A 55 11.41 26.42 -27.62
N HIS A 56 12.69 26.77 -27.49
CA HIS A 56 13.39 26.67 -26.20
C HIS A 56 12.73 27.50 -25.09
N ARG A 57 12.26 28.72 -25.39
CA ARG A 57 11.56 29.56 -24.41
C ARG A 57 10.24 28.94 -23.98
N PHE A 58 9.48 28.39 -24.91
CA PHE A 58 8.22 27.70 -24.64
C PHE A 58 8.44 26.43 -23.80
N ASP A 59 9.43 25.62 -24.14
CA ASP A 59 9.77 24.40 -23.39
C ASP A 59 10.27 24.72 -21.98
N MET A 60 11.05 25.80 -21.84
CA MET A 60 11.46 26.32 -20.54
C MET A 60 10.24 26.78 -19.73
N GLU A 61 9.33 27.56 -20.30
CA GLU A 61 8.13 28.01 -19.60
C GLU A 61 7.32 26.83 -19.06
N ILE A 62 7.03 25.83 -19.90
CA ILE A 62 6.34 24.59 -19.49
C ILE A 62 7.09 23.88 -18.36
N THR A 63 8.41 23.78 -18.47
CA THR A 63 9.23 23.10 -17.47
C THR A 63 9.21 23.85 -16.15
N THR A 64 9.34 25.18 -16.17
CA THR A 64 9.28 26.00 -14.97
C THR A 64 7.94 25.92 -14.26
N ASP A 65 6.83 25.88 -15.00
CA ASP A 65 5.51 25.69 -14.43
C ASP A 65 5.36 24.33 -13.75
N LYS A 66 5.84 23.25 -14.39
CA LYS A 66 5.88 21.91 -13.77
C LYS A 66 6.74 21.89 -12.49
N LEU A 67 7.86 22.60 -12.47
CA LEU A 67 8.72 22.69 -11.29
C LEU A 67 8.03 23.46 -10.16
N ARG A 68 7.27 24.50 -10.47
CA ARG A 68 6.52 25.30 -9.48
C ARG A 68 5.47 24.49 -8.73
N GLU A 69 4.96 23.40 -9.31
CA GLU A 69 4.03 22.49 -8.62
C GLU A 69 4.69 21.75 -7.43
N SER A 70 6.00 21.50 -7.51
CA SER A 70 6.76 20.76 -6.48
C SER A 70 7.52 21.68 -5.54
N GLU A 71 7.55 21.35 -4.25
CA GLU A 71 8.38 22.06 -3.26
C GLU A 71 9.87 22.03 -3.61
N ILE A 72 10.34 20.92 -4.18
CA ILE A 72 11.73 20.75 -4.58
C ILE A 72 12.02 21.58 -5.82
N GLY A 73 11.08 21.58 -6.78
CA GLY A 73 11.19 22.41 -7.98
C GLY A 73 11.20 23.91 -7.64
N ARG A 74 10.37 24.37 -6.69
CA ARG A 74 10.41 25.76 -6.19
C ARG A 74 11.78 26.13 -5.60
N LYS A 75 12.38 25.25 -4.80
CA LYS A 75 13.74 25.48 -4.25
C LYS A 75 14.81 25.53 -5.33
N ILE A 76 14.69 24.71 -6.37
CA ILE A 76 15.62 24.72 -7.50
C ILE A 76 15.51 26.06 -8.25
N ILE A 77 14.29 26.53 -8.51
CA ILE A 77 14.06 27.84 -9.14
C ILE A 77 14.63 28.97 -8.28
N GLU A 78 14.42 28.94 -6.96
CA GLU A 78 14.96 29.93 -6.03
C GLU A 78 16.49 29.92 -5.98
N LEU A 79 17.12 28.74 -6.05
CA LEU A 79 18.57 28.59 -6.05
C LEU A 79 19.24 29.08 -7.34
N ILE A 80 18.57 28.88 -8.49
CA ILE A 80 19.08 29.29 -9.80
C ILE A 80 18.75 30.77 -10.08
N GLY A 81 17.59 31.25 -9.62
CA GLY A 81 17.06 32.58 -9.94
C GLY A 81 16.25 32.58 -11.24
N GLU A 82 15.12 33.31 -11.26
CA GLU A 82 14.20 33.33 -12.40
C GLU A 82 14.82 33.90 -13.69
N GLU A 83 15.77 34.84 -13.56
CA GLU A 83 16.45 35.47 -14.71
C GLU A 83 17.46 34.54 -15.41
N GLU A 84 18.09 33.63 -14.66
CA GLU A 84 19.12 32.72 -15.20
C GLU A 84 18.52 31.44 -15.76
N LEU A 85 17.27 31.14 -15.40
CA LEU A 85 16.56 29.92 -15.76
C LEU A 85 16.47 29.71 -17.27
N TYR A 86 16.30 30.78 -18.04
CA TYR A 86 16.25 30.73 -19.51
C TYR A 86 17.56 30.33 -20.19
N LYS A 87 18.69 30.30 -19.45
CA LYS A 87 19.99 29.84 -19.95
C LYS A 87 20.20 28.34 -19.73
N TYR A 88 19.33 27.72 -18.93
CA TYR A 88 19.40 26.29 -18.65
C TYR A 88 18.62 25.49 -19.68
N ASP A 89 19.09 24.27 -19.90
CA ASP A 89 18.38 23.26 -20.68
C ASP A 89 17.20 22.70 -19.87
N PRO A 90 15.97 22.66 -20.43
CA PRO A 90 14.81 22.05 -19.80
C PRO A 90 15.06 20.62 -19.27
N GLU A 91 15.80 19.79 -20.01
CA GLU A 91 16.05 18.40 -19.63
C GLU A 91 16.95 18.30 -18.40
N LEU A 92 17.99 19.14 -18.35
CA LEU A 92 18.91 19.20 -17.22
C LEU A 92 18.18 19.63 -15.95
N LEU A 93 17.28 20.61 -16.06
CA LEU A 93 16.52 21.13 -14.93
C LEU A 93 15.54 20.09 -14.38
N ASN A 94 14.90 19.33 -15.27
CA ASN A 94 14.06 18.20 -14.89
C ASN A 94 14.87 17.07 -14.21
N SER A 95 16.07 16.75 -14.73
CA SER A 95 16.97 15.79 -14.09
C SER A 95 17.35 16.23 -12.67
N LEU A 96 17.68 17.50 -12.48
CA LEU A 96 18.01 18.05 -11.17
C LEU A 96 16.83 17.97 -10.19
N HIS A 97 15.61 18.20 -10.67
CA HIS A 97 14.41 17.99 -9.87
C HIS A 97 14.27 16.53 -9.45
N ILE A 98 14.39 15.59 -10.38
CA ILE A 98 14.26 14.15 -10.12
C ILE A 98 15.29 13.71 -9.06
N ASP A 99 16.55 14.14 -9.20
CA ASP A 99 17.61 13.83 -8.23
C ASP A 99 17.31 14.43 -6.85
N GLY A 100 16.80 15.67 -6.82
CA GLY A 100 16.34 16.31 -5.59
C GLY A 100 15.23 15.52 -4.89
N VAL A 101 14.24 15.03 -5.65
CA VAL A 101 13.14 14.19 -5.16
C VAL A 101 13.67 12.87 -4.61
N ILE A 102 14.58 12.20 -5.33
CA ILE A 102 15.18 10.95 -4.89
C ILE A 102 15.95 11.14 -3.59
N LYS A 103 16.76 12.21 -3.50
CA LYS A 103 17.53 12.52 -2.29
C LYS A 103 16.60 12.77 -1.10
N TYR A 104 15.59 13.61 -1.27
CA TYR A 104 14.61 13.89 -0.22
C TYR A 104 13.89 12.61 0.24
N SER A 105 13.45 11.77 -0.69
CA SER A 105 12.80 10.48 -0.38
C SER A 105 13.71 9.55 0.44
N ARG A 106 15.00 9.47 0.10
CA ARG A 106 15.99 8.70 0.88
C ARG A 106 16.17 9.23 2.29
N GLU A 107 16.27 10.54 2.45
CA GLU A 107 16.40 11.18 3.77
C GLU A 107 15.16 10.95 4.63
N GLN A 108 13.96 11.05 4.06
CA GLN A 108 12.72 10.78 4.79
C GLN A 108 12.60 9.31 5.20
N LYS A 109 12.99 8.38 4.33
CA LYS A 109 13.04 6.95 4.66
C LYS A 109 13.98 6.67 5.84
N GLU A 110 15.14 7.31 5.89
CA GLU A 110 16.08 7.11 6.99
C GLU A 110 15.58 7.73 8.31
N LYS A 111 14.99 8.93 8.26
CA LYS A 111 14.28 9.54 9.41
C LYS A 111 13.19 8.62 9.95
N LEU A 112 12.40 8.03 9.06
CA LEU A 112 11.33 7.11 9.42
C LEU A 112 11.87 5.85 10.11
N LYS A 113 12.95 5.25 9.63
CA LYS A 113 13.59 4.10 10.31
C LYS A 113 14.03 4.44 11.73
N VAL A 114 14.60 5.63 11.94
CA VAL A 114 15.01 6.09 13.27
C VAL A 114 13.79 6.26 14.18
N GLN A 115 12.68 6.80 13.66
CA GLN A 115 11.43 6.91 14.42
C GLN A 115 10.84 5.54 14.77
N TYR A 116 10.82 4.59 13.83
CA TYR A 116 10.38 3.22 14.10
C TYR A 116 11.16 2.59 15.25
N LYS A 117 12.50 2.71 15.24
CA LYS A 117 13.33 2.22 16.35
C LYS A 117 12.95 2.84 17.69
N LYS A 118 12.68 4.15 17.74
CA LYS A 118 12.28 4.84 18.98
C LYS A 118 10.95 4.32 19.56
N VAL A 119 10.06 3.79 18.72
CA VAL A 119 8.78 3.22 19.15
C VAL A 119 8.92 1.73 19.47
N ASP A 120 9.68 0.99 18.66
CA ASP A 120 9.85 -0.45 18.78
C ASP A 120 10.62 -0.85 20.05
N PHE A 121 11.70 -0.14 20.39
CA PHE A 121 12.50 -0.45 21.57
C PHE A 121 11.69 -0.39 22.89
N PRO A 122 10.93 0.69 23.20
CA PRO A 122 10.10 0.74 24.40
C PRO A 122 9.02 -0.33 24.43
N ILE A 123 8.36 -0.61 23.31
CA ILE A 123 7.31 -1.64 23.24
C ILE A 123 7.92 -3.02 23.54
N ARG A 124 9.08 -3.32 22.95
CA ARG A 124 9.78 -4.56 23.21
C ARG A 124 10.20 -4.70 24.67
N GLU A 125 10.71 -3.65 25.28
CA GLU A 125 11.07 -3.63 26.71
C GLU A 125 9.84 -3.87 27.61
N LEU A 126 8.70 -3.25 27.28
CA LEU A 126 7.43 -3.50 27.98
C LEU A 126 6.98 -4.97 27.86
N HIS A 127 7.04 -5.55 26.66
CA HIS A 127 6.71 -6.97 26.47
C HIS A 127 7.68 -7.89 27.21
N GLU A 128 8.99 -7.59 27.19
CA GLU A 128 10.00 -8.37 27.93
C GLU A 128 9.77 -8.31 29.44
N ALA A 129 9.29 -7.17 29.96
CA ALA A 129 8.89 -7.04 31.37
C ALA A 129 7.56 -7.75 31.71
N GLU A 130 6.65 -7.89 30.75
CA GLU A 130 5.36 -8.56 30.94
C GLU A 130 5.49 -10.09 31.00
N ILE A 131 6.40 -10.70 30.22
CA ILE A 131 6.58 -12.15 30.13
C ILE A 131 6.73 -12.83 31.51
N PRO A 132 7.60 -12.37 32.43
CA PRO A 132 7.74 -12.96 33.75
C PRO A 132 6.46 -12.87 34.61
N LEU A 133 5.65 -11.83 34.43
CA LEU A 133 4.39 -11.65 35.18
C LEU A 133 3.36 -12.66 34.72
N VAL A 134 3.24 -12.86 33.40
CA VAL A 134 2.35 -13.87 32.81
C VAL A 134 2.74 -15.27 33.27
N ILE A 135 4.04 -15.58 33.30
CA ILE A 135 4.52 -16.87 33.81
C ILE A 135 4.13 -17.04 35.29
N LYS A 136 4.42 -16.07 36.16
CA LYS A 136 4.06 -16.14 37.58
C LYS A 136 2.55 -16.31 37.79
N GLN A 137 1.73 -15.62 36.99
CA GLN A 137 0.28 -15.74 37.06
C GLN A 137 -0.18 -17.14 36.65
N SER A 138 0.31 -17.66 35.52
CA SER A 138 -0.05 -19.00 35.04
C SER A 138 0.35 -20.12 36.02
N GLU A 139 1.52 -20.01 36.66
CA GLU A 139 1.95 -20.94 37.72
C GLU A 139 1.01 -20.90 38.92
N LYS A 140 0.56 -19.70 39.32
CA LYS A 140 -0.39 -19.54 40.43
C LYS A 140 -1.74 -20.17 40.11
N GLU A 141 -2.27 -19.94 38.92
CA GLU A 141 -3.52 -20.52 38.46
C GLU A 141 -3.43 -22.05 38.39
N LEU A 142 -2.30 -22.60 37.92
CA LEU A 142 -2.07 -24.04 37.89
C LEU A 142 -2.08 -24.66 39.30
N ARG A 143 -1.42 -24.02 40.27
CA ARG A 143 -1.44 -24.47 41.68
C ARG A 143 -2.85 -24.45 42.27
N GLN A 144 -3.63 -23.41 41.95
CA GLN A 144 -5.03 -23.32 42.39
C GLN A 144 -5.87 -24.44 41.79
N ARG A 145 -5.75 -24.69 40.47
CA ARG A 145 -6.45 -25.79 39.80
C ARG A 145 -6.13 -27.15 40.42
N HIS A 146 -4.85 -27.43 40.71
CA HIS A 146 -4.46 -28.66 41.40
C HIS A 146 -5.08 -28.78 42.79
N THR A 147 -5.11 -27.69 43.55
CA THR A 147 -5.70 -27.68 44.90
C THR A 147 -7.19 -27.97 44.83
N ILE A 148 -7.90 -27.34 43.90
CA ILE A 148 -9.34 -27.57 43.67
C ILE A 148 -9.60 -29.02 43.28
N GLN A 149 -8.83 -29.59 42.33
CA GLN A 149 -8.99 -30.99 41.93
C GLN A 149 -8.78 -31.98 43.08
N LEU A 150 -7.83 -31.72 43.97
CA LEU A 150 -7.61 -32.55 45.15
C LEU A 150 -8.79 -32.46 46.13
N ALA A 151 -9.33 -31.25 46.34
CA ALA A 151 -10.50 -31.04 47.17
C ALA A 151 -11.75 -31.72 46.57
N GLU A 152 -11.99 -31.60 45.27
CA GLU A 152 -13.10 -32.25 44.56
C GLU A 152 -13.04 -33.77 44.71
N ARG A 153 -11.87 -34.38 44.48
CA ARG A 153 -11.69 -35.83 44.69
C ARG A 153 -11.94 -36.26 46.14
N ALA A 154 -11.58 -35.42 47.10
CA ALA A 154 -11.85 -35.70 48.51
C ALA A 154 -13.36 -35.63 48.80
N ILE A 155 -14.07 -34.64 48.25
CA ILE A 155 -15.52 -34.49 48.37
C ILE A 155 -16.23 -35.69 47.73
N GLU A 156 -15.89 -36.05 46.49
CA GLU A 156 -16.46 -37.23 45.81
C GLU A 156 -16.30 -38.52 46.62
N ARG A 157 -15.13 -38.68 47.27
CA ARG A 157 -14.86 -39.82 48.14
C ARG A 157 -15.75 -39.79 49.38
N CYS A 158 -15.91 -38.65 50.04
CA CYS A 158 -16.80 -38.49 51.19
C CYS A 158 -18.26 -38.75 50.81
N GLU A 159 -18.74 -38.18 49.69
CA GLU A 159 -20.09 -38.41 49.18
C GLU A 159 -20.35 -39.88 48.86
N ARG A 160 -19.36 -40.60 48.33
CA ARG A 160 -19.47 -42.05 48.11
C ARG A 160 -19.70 -42.79 49.42
N PHE A 161 -18.97 -42.46 50.49
CA PHE A 161 -19.18 -43.10 51.79
C PHE A 161 -20.56 -42.81 52.36
N VAL A 162 -21.06 -41.58 52.22
CA VAL A 162 -22.42 -41.22 52.65
C VAL A 162 -23.47 -42.02 51.87
N ARG A 163 -23.34 -42.15 50.55
CA ARG A 163 -24.26 -42.98 49.74
C ARG A 163 -24.23 -44.45 50.18
N MET A 164 -23.04 -45.01 50.43
CA MET A 164 -22.93 -46.39 50.91
C MET A 164 -23.58 -46.62 52.27
N GLU A 165 -23.47 -45.66 53.19
CA GLU A 165 -24.14 -45.77 54.50
C GLU A 165 -25.65 -45.70 54.35
N ASN A 166 -26.17 -44.81 53.50
CA ASN A 166 -27.59 -44.74 53.19
C ASN A 166 -28.10 -46.04 52.56
N ASP A 167 -27.42 -46.57 51.54
CA ASP A 167 -27.78 -47.82 50.87
C ASP A 167 -27.83 -49.00 51.88
N LYS A 168 -26.88 -49.02 52.83
CA LYS A 168 -26.84 -50.01 53.91
C LYS A 168 -28.04 -49.87 54.84
N GLU A 169 -28.37 -48.65 55.28
CA GLU A 169 -29.52 -48.42 56.15
C GLU A 169 -30.85 -48.76 55.46
N ASP A 170 -31.02 -48.37 54.20
CA ASP A 170 -32.18 -48.72 53.38
C ASP A 170 -32.34 -50.24 53.23
N PHE A 171 -31.23 -50.96 52.99
CA PHE A 171 -31.22 -52.41 52.95
C PHE A 171 -31.61 -53.04 54.29
N LEU A 172 -31.07 -52.54 55.41
CA LEU A 172 -31.42 -53.03 56.75
C LEU A 172 -32.87 -52.73 57.11
N LEU A 173 -33.42 -51.60 56.67
CA LEU A 173 -34.84 -51.26 56.83
C LEU A 173 -35.72 -52.21 56.01
N SER A 174 -35.35 -52.51 54.76
CA SER A 174 -36.05 -53.47 53.91
C SER A 174 -36.10 -54.86 54.53
N ILE A 175 -34.97 -55.39 55.03
CA ILE A 175 -34.96 -56.70 55.72
C ILE A 175 -35.83 -56.68 56.97
N ARG A 176 -35.76 -55.61 57.78
CA ARG A 176 -36.59 -55.48 58.98
C ARG A 176 -38.09 -55.45 58.64
N GLY A 177 -38.47 -54.72 57.59
CA GLY A 177 -39.83 -54.69 57.06
C GLY A 177 -40.30 -56.07 56.63
N GLN A 178 -39.53 -56.75 55.76
CA GLN A 178 -39.86 -58.09 55.28
C GLN A 178 -40.02 -59.09 56.43
N ARG A 179 -39.09 -59.10 57.39
CA ARG A 179 -39.18 -60.01 58.56
C ARG A 179 -40.42 -59.73 59.41
N HIS A 180 -40.82 -58.46 59.53
CA HIS A 180 -42.03 -58.10 60.26
C HIS A 180 -43.28 -58.58 59.51
N GLU A 181 -43.35 -58.38 58.20
CA GLU A 181 -44.43 -58.89 57.35
C GLU A 181 -44.54 -60.42 57.44
N ASP A 182 -43.43 -61.13 57.31
CA ASP A 182 -43.36 -62.59 57.45
C ASP A 182 -43.87 -63.04 58.82
N PHE A 183 -43.44 -62.36 59.89
CA PHE A 183 -43.91 -62.65 61.25
C PHE A 183 -45.42 -62.46 61.38
N VAL A 184 -45.97 -61.34 60.91
CA VAL A 184 -47.41 -61.06 60.93
C VAL A 184 -48.19 -62.12 60.14
N LEU A 185 -47.70 -62.51 58.96
CA LEU A 185 -48.29 -63.57 58.15
C LEU A 185 -48.32 -64.90 58.91
N HIS A 186 -47.21 -65.30 59.51
CA HIS A 186 -47.12 -66.52 60.30
C HIS A 186 -48.05 -66.50 61.53
N MET A 187 -48.16 -65.37 62.22
CA MET A 187 -49.09 -65.20 63.34
C MET A 187 -50.55 -65.33 62.90
N ASN A 188 -50.94 -64.69 61.80
CA ASN A 188 -52.30 -64.81 61.26
C ASN A 188 -52.65 -66.24 60.85
N ILE A 189 -51.71 -66.97 60.22
CA ILE A 189 -51.90 -68.38 59.86
C ILE A 189 -52.08 -69.25 61.11
N PHE A 190 -51.34 -68.95 62.18
CA PHE A 190 -51.47 -69.66 63.45
C PHE A 190 -52.83 -69.41 64.10
N GLU A 191 -53.29 -68.17 64.16
CA GLU A 191 -54.60 -67.80 64.71
C GLU A 191 -55.77 -68.42 63.93
N GLN A 192 -55.68 -68.55 62.61
CA GLN A 192 -56.71 -69.22 61.79
C GLN A 192 -56.80 -70.74 62.00
N ARG A 193 -55.76 -71.35 62.60
CA ARG A 193 -55.71 -72.80 62.88
C ARG A 193 -56.16 -73.14 64.30
N LEU A 194 -56.39 -72.14 65.14
CA LEU A 194 -56.98 -72.26 66.48
C LEU A 194 -58.50 -72.20 66.39
#